data_AF-A0A498KTW3-F1
#
_entry.id   AF-A0A498KTW3-F1
#
_cell.length_a   1.000
_cell.length_b   1.000
_cell.length_c   1.000
_cell.angle_alpha   90.00
_cell.angle_beta   90.00
_cell.angle_gamma   90.00
#
_symmetry.space_group_name_H-M   'P 1'
#
loop_
_entity.id
_entity.type
_entity.pdbx_description
1 polymer ?
#
loop_
_entity_poly.entity_id
_entity_poly.type
_entity_poly.pdbx_seq_one_letter_code
_entity_poly.pdbx_strand_id
1 'polypeptide(L)'
;MTQADTTTTDGEQQTEEEPSGEGRMDPGLVTVTVDESVDATVQRIESDVAGSPLTLLATVDHAENAASVDRSLPPTRLLLVGNPDVGTPLMQDARSVAIDLPQKLLVWDDGGQTKVTYNDPQYLARRHGIEGETQRLNRIGSVLNDLATGTGNFGDTPTGTPTDTPSPGQ
;
A
#
# COMPACT_ATOMS: atom_id res chain seq x y z
N MET A 1 -29.29 62.82 -25.59
CA MET A 1 -29.42 62.20 -26.93
C MET A 1 -28.00 61.93 -27.39
N THR A 2 -27.50 60.73 -27.56
CA THR A 2 -28.10 59.48 -28.07
C THR A 2 -27.16 58.32 -27.70
N GLN A 3 -27.73 57.14 -27.42
CA GLN A 3 -27.03 55.87 -27.29
C GLN A 3 -26.78 55.23 -28.68
N ALA A 4 -25.71 54.46 -28.81
CA ALA A 4 -25.59 53.16 -29.52
C ALA A 4 -24.10 52.77 -29.48
N ASP A 5 -23.64 51.79 -28.70
CA ASP A 5 -23.80 50.32 -28.81
C ASP A 5 -22.92 49.71 -29.93
N THR A 6 -22.01 48.80 -29.53
CA THR A 6 -21.83 47.42 -30.06
C THR A 6 -20.37 46.89 -30.01
N THR A 7 -20.24 45.67 -29.44
CA THR A 7 -19.34 44.53 -29.81
C THR A 7 -17.85 44.63 -29.39
N THR A 8 -17.28 43.86 -28.44
CA THR A 8 -17.19 42.39 -28.16
C THR A 8 -15.82 41.81 -28.58
N THR A 9 -15.10 41.23 -27.60
CA THR A 9 -14.12 40.10 -27.68
C THR A 9 -12.70 40.41 -28.23
N ASP A 10 -11.55 39.97 -27.68
CA ASP A 10 -11.17 38.88 -26.77
C ASP A 10 -9.75 39.09 -26.20
N GLY A 11 -9.44 38.38 -25.10
CA GLY A 11 -8.09 37.87 -24.71
C GLY A 11 -7.05 38.91 -24.23
N GLU A 12 -6.30 38.74 -23.14
CA GLU A 12 -5.84 37.54 -22.45
C GLU A 12 -5.75 37.88 -20.96
N GLN A 13 -6.50 37.18 -20.12
CA GLN A 13 -6.30 37.21 -18.67
C GLN A 13 -5.10 36.32 -18.38
N GLN A 14 -4.10 36.93 -17.75
CA GLN A 14 -2.94 36.26 -17.17
C GLN A 14 -3.46 35.21 -16.18
N THR A 15 -3.20 33.94 -16.45
CA THR A 15 -3.42 32.86 -15.50
C THR A 15 -2.51 33.12 -14.31
N GLU A 16 -3.11 33.52 -13.19
CA GLU A 16 -2.47 33.52 -11.87
C GLU A 16 -2.10 32.06 -11.55
N GLU A 17 -0.81 31.77 -11.58
CA GLU A 17 -0.26 30.55 -11.00
C GLU A 17 -0.47 30.63 -9.48
N GLU A 18 -1.45 29.87 -8.97
CA GLU A 18 -1.59 29.66 -7.53
C GLU A 18 -0.46 28.73 -7.04
N PRO A 19 0.44 29.21 -6.14
CA PRO A 19 1.52 28.40 -5.62
C PRO A 19 1.01 27.61 -4.42
N SER A 20 0.59 26.35 -4.62
CA SER A 20 0.25 25.48 -3.49
C SER A 20 1.44 24.64 -3.04
N GLY A 21 2.26 25.23 -2.16
CA GLY A 21 2.96 24.52 -1.08
C GLY A 21 4.41 24.08 -1.31
N GLU A 22 5.34 24.94 -0.90
CA GLU A 22 6.65 24.49 -0.42
C GLU A 22 6.47 23.64 0.84
N GLY A 23 7.06 22.45 0.84
CA GLY A 23 7.05 21.51 1.96
C GLY A 23 6.46 20.14 1.62
N ARG A 24 6.81 19.52 0.48
CA ARG A 24 6.70 18.05 0.39
C ARG A 24 7.74 17.46 1.34
N MET A 25 7.37 17.36 2.62
CA MET A 25 7.91 16.34 3.51
C MET A 25 7.88 15.05 2.71
N ASP A 26 9.03 14.37 2.64
CA ASP A 26 9.14 13.02 2.11
C ASP A 26 7.90 12.23 2.56
N PRO A 27 6.98 11.83 1.65
CA PRO A 27 5.56 11.68 1.97
C PRO A 27 5.25 10.55 2.97
N GLY A 28 6.27 9.87 3.49
CA GLY A 28 6.20 8.76 4.44
C GLY A 28 5.52 7.51 3.89
N LEU A 29 5.00 7.62 2.67
CA LEU A 29 4.19 6.65 1.97
C LEU A 29 4.80 6.40 0.61
N VAL A 30 4.85 5.12 0.23
CA VAL A 30 5.08 4.68 -1.15
C VAL A 30 3.73 4.28 -1.72
N THR A 31 3.42 4.72 -2.94
CA THR A 31 2.22 4.32 -3.66
C THR A 31 2.59 3.80 -5.03
N VAL A 32 2.10 2.61 -5.36
CA VAL A 32 2.24 2.00 -6.69
C VAL A 32 0.86 1.87 -7.34
N THR A 33 0.86 1.86 -8.66
CA THR A 33 -0.34 1.66 -9.48
C THR A 33 -0.31 0.24 -10.04
N VAL A 34 -1.46 -0.44 -10.03
CA VAL A 34 -1.61 -1.80 -10.56
C VAL A 34 -2.83 -1.89 -11.48
N ASP A 35 -2.76 -2.74 -12.49
CA ASP A 35 -3.82 -2.90 -13.51
C ASP A 35 -4.99 -3.78 -13.03
N GLU A 36 -4.77 -4.55 -11.98
CA GLU A 36 -5.78 -5.41 -11.35
C GLU A 36 -6.83 -4.57 -10.61
N SER A 37 -8.03 -5.12 -10.39
CA SER A 37 -9.02 -4.49 -9.52
C SER A 37 -8.59 -4.55 -8.04
N VAL A 38 -9.14 -3.68 -7.19
CA VAL A 38 -8.88 -3.72 -5.74
C VAL A 38 -9.12 -5.13 -5.16
N ASP A 39 -10.21 -5.81 -5.54
CA ASP A 39 -10.51 -7.17 -5.06
C ASP A 39 -9.45 -8.19 -5.51
N ALA A 40 -9.05 -8.13 -6.78
CA ALA A 40 -8.05 -9.05 -7.33
C ALA A 40 -6.68 -8.81 -6.68
N THR A 41 -6.27 -7.55 -6.52
CA THR A 41 -5.03 -7.18 -5.84
C THR A 41 -5.02 -7.63 -4.38
N VAL A 42 -6.13 -7.48 -3.64
CA VAL A 42 -6.25 -7.97 -2.27
C VAL A 42 -6.06 -9.48 -2.22
N GLN A 43 -6.79 -10.23 -3.05
CA GLN A 43 -6.68 -11.70 -3.10
C GLN A 43 -5.27 -12.17 -3.47
N ARG A 44 -4.61 -11.48 -4.40
CA ARG A 44 -3.22 -11.75 -4.77
C ARG A 44 -2.29 -11.55 -3.57
N ILE A 45 -2.37 -10.39 -2.90
CA ILE A 45 -1.53 -10.11 -1.72
C ILE A 45 -1.78 -11.13 -0.60
N GLU A 46 -3.03 -11.52 -0.35
CA GLU A 46 -3.36 -12.55 0.64
C GLU A 46 -2.72 -13.90 0.30
N SER A 47 -2.72 -14.27 -0.99
CA SER A 47 -2.08 -15.50 -1.49
C SER A 47 -0.55 -15.43 -1.38
N ASP A 48 0.05 -14.32 -1.77
CA ASP A 48 1.50 -14.07 -1.64
C ASP A 48 1.93 -14.14 -0.18
N VAL A 49 1.16 -13.54 0.73
CA VAL A 49 1.43 -13.61 2.18
C VAL A 49 1.36 -15.05 2.66
N ALA A 50 0.35 -15.83 2.25
CA ALA A 50 0.18 -17.22 2.66
C ALA A 50 1.31 -18.16 2.20
N GLY A 51 1.97 -17.85 1.07
CA GLY A 51 3.14 -18.60 0.58
C GLY A 51 4.49 -18.16 1.20
N SER A 52 4.48 -17.13 2.04
CA SER A 52 5.68 -16.50 2.59
C SER A 52 5.84 -16.73 4.12
N PRO A 53 6.97 -16.35 4.73
CA PRO A 53 7.11 -16.31 6.19
C PRO A 53 6.31 -15.19 6.88
N LEU A 54 5.52 -14.41 6.14
CA LEU A 54 4.67 -13.35 6.68
C LEU A 54 3.37 -13.93 7.24
N THR A 55 2.66 -13.13 8.04
CA THR A 55 1.31 -13.45 8.53
C THR A 55 0.38 -12.31 8.17
N LEU A 56 -0.82 -12.63 7.66
CA LEU A 56 -1.92 -11.69 7.55
C LEU A 56 -2.67 -11.67 8.90
N LEU A 57 -2.57 -10.57 9.64
CA LEU A 57 -3.18 -10.44 10.96
C LEU A 57 -4.65 -10.00 10.87
N ALA A 58 -4.95 -9.12 9.92
CA ALA A 58 -6.28 -8.60 9.69
C ALA A 58 -6.39 -7.98 8.30
N THR A 59 -7.59 -8.00 7.76
CA THR A 59 -8.01 -7.16 6.63
C THR A 59 -9.15 -6.27 7.14
N VAL A 60 -9.06 -4.97 6.89
CA VAL A 60 -10.08 -3.97 7.25
C VAL A 60 -10.68 -3.40 5.97
N ASP A 61 -11.97 -3.57 5.76
CA ASP A 61 -12.69 -2.97 4.64
C ASP A 61 -13.24 -1.60 5.06
N HIS A 62 -12.60 -0.53 4.60
CA HIS A 62 -13.04 0.83 4.91
C HIS A 62 -14.29 1.24 4.12
N ALA A 63 -14.55 0.63 2.97
CA ALA A 63 -15.76 0.88 2.20
C ALA A 63 -16.98 0.27 2.91
N GLU A 64 -16.85 -0.95 3.44
CA GLU A 64 -17.88 -1.57 4.29
C GLU A 64 -18.13 -0.75 5.56
N ASN A 65 -17.06 -0.32 6.23
CA ASN A 65 -17.16 0.53 7.43
C ASN A 65 -17.88 1.86 7.13
N ALA A 66 -17.60 2.50 5.98
CA ALA A 66 -18.30 3.71 5.56
C ALA A 66 -19.80 3.44 5.31
N ALA A 67 -20.12 2.32 4.65
CA ALA A 67 -21.50 1.93 4.39
C ALA A 67 -22.29 1.69 5.69
N SER A 68 -21.65 1.19 6.75
CA SER A 68 -22.27 0.97 8.06
C SER A 68 -22.79 2.26 8.75
N VAL A 69 -22.35 3.43 8.27
CA VAL A 69 -22.76 4.76 8.74
C VAL A 69 -23.36 5.61 7.63
N ASP A 70 -23.99 4.98 6.63
CA ASP A 70 -24.67 5.62 5.49
C ASP A 70 -23.75 6.56 4.67
N ARG A 71 -22.46 6.24 4.60
CA ARG A 71 -21.48 6.94 3.76
C ARG A 71 -20.96 6.03 2.65
N SER A 72 -20.54 6.66 1.55
CA SER A 72 -19.89 5.96 0.44
C SER A 72 -18.40 6.28 0.46
N LEU A 73 -17.60 5.26 0.27
CA LEU A 73 -16.17 5.33 0.01
C LEU A 73 -15.87 4.37 -1.14
N PRO A 74 -15.08 4.75 -2.15
CA PRO A 74 -14.61 3.81 -3.17
C PRO A 74 -13.91 2.61 -2.52
N PRO A 75 -13.83 1.45 -3.20
CA PRO A 75 -13.17 0.26 -2.67
C PRO A 75 -11.82 0.60 -2.02
N THR A 76 -11.70 0.35 -0.71
CA THR A 76 -10.54 0.75 0.10
C THR A 76 -10.34 -0.30 1.19
N ARG A 77 -9.28 -1.10 1.09
CA ARG A 77 -8.97 -2.22 2.00
C ARG A 77 -7.58 -2.11 2.56
N LEU A 78 -7.45 -2.29 3.86
CA LEU A 78 -6.19 -2.24 4.59
C LEU A 78 -5.82 -3.65 5.06
N LEU A 79 -4.70 -4.18 4.57
CA LEU A 79 -4.14 -5.45 5.01
C LEU A 79 -3.04 -5.19 6.03
N LEU A 80 -3.12 -5.87 7.19
CA LEU A 80 -2.13 -5.82 8.26
C LEU A 80 -1.25 -7.07 8.16
N VAL A 81 0.00 -6.88 7.75
CA VAL A 81 0.95 -7.97 7.49
C VAL A 81 2.16 -7.89 8.42
N GLY A 82 2.49 -9.01 9.07
CA GLY A 82 3.49 -9.05 10.11
C GLY A 82 4.52 -10.15 9.92
N ASN A 83 5.74 -9.90 10.40
CA ASN A 83 6.76 -10.90 10.65
C ASN A 83 7.45 -10.56 11.97
N PRO A 84 7.19 -11.31 13.06
CA PRO A 84 7.80 -11.05 14.36
C PRO A 84 9.33 -11.07 14.36
N ASP A 85 9.99 -11.87 13.53
CA ASP A 85 11.46 -11.95 13.43
C ASP A 85 12.07 -10.66 12.89
N VAL A 86 11.29 -9.90 12.12
CA VAL A 86 11.70 -8.62 11.53
C VAL A 86 11.22 -7.44 12.37
N GLY A 87 9.99 -7.49 12.88
CA GLY A 87 9.39 -6.38 13.64
C GLY A 87 9.83 -6.29 15.10
N THR A 88 10.10 -7.41 15.78
CA THR A 88 10.49 -7.40 17.19
C THR A 88 11.80 -6.68 17.44
N PRO A 89 12.87 -6.87 16.64
CA PRO A 89 14.11 -6.11 16.79
C PRO A 89 13.88 -4.59 16.72
N LEU A 90 13.06 -4.11 15.78
CA LEU A 90 12.73 -2.68 15.69
C LEU A 90 12.06 -2.15 16.96
N MET A 91 11.19 -2.97 17.59
CA MET A 91 10.55 -2.61 18.86
C MET A 91 11.51 -2.65 20.06
N GLN A 92 12.57 -3.46 19.99
CA GLN A 92 13.63 -3.48 20.99
C GLN A 92 14.47 -2.21 20.92
N ASP A 93 14.75 -1.71 19.70
CA ASP A 93 15.47 -0.44 19.49
C ASP A 93 14.61 0.76 19.88
N ALA A 94 13.38 0.83 19.37
CA ALA A 94 12.45 1.91 19.66
C ALA A 94 11.03 1.38 19.81
N ARG A 95 10.58 1.15 21.05
CA ARG A 95 9.23 0.64 21.35
C ARG A 95 8.11 1.48 20.73
N SER A 96 8.33 2.77 20.51
CA SER A 96 7.35 3.65 19.88
C SER A 96 6.96 3.20 18.47
N VAL A 97 7.81 2.48 17.74
CA VAL A 97 7.50 1.94 16.40
C VAL A 97 6.34 0.95 16.41
N ALA A 98 6.00 0.38 17.58
CA ALA A 98 4.89 -0.56 17.72
C ALA A 98 3.52 0.04 17.33
N ILE A 99 3.37 1.37 17.35
CA ILE A 99 2.13 2.03 16.87
C ILE A 99 1.95 1.90 15.35
N ASP A 100 3.06 1.77 14.62
CA ASP A 100 3.10 1.65 13.17
C ASP A 100 3.32 0.20 12.71
N LEU A 101 3.44 -0.75 13.63
CA LEU A 101 3.47 -2.18 13.37
C LEU A 101 2.12 -2.84 13.70
N PRO A 102 1.73 -3.93 13.02
CA PRO A 102 2.39 -4.57 11.88
C PRO A 102 2.42 -3.66 10.62
N GLN A 103 3.14 -4.09 9.59
CA GLN A 103 3.17 -3.36 8.32
C GLN A 103 1.77 -3.33 7.70
N LYS A 104 1.50 -2.30 6.90
CA LYS A 104 0.18 -2.00 6.33
C LYS A 104 0.29 -1.83 4.82
N LEU A 105 -0.59 -2.52 4.09
CA LEU A 105 -0.82 -2.34 2.66
C LEU A 105 -2.26 -1.85 2.48
N LEU A 106 -2.43 -0.61 2.03
CA LEU A 106 -3.72 -0.02 1.68
C LEU A 106 -3.94 -0.21 0.19
N VAL A 107 -4.90 -1.04 -0.20
CA VAL A 107 -5.33 -1.23 -1.59
C VAL A 107 -6.61 -0.41 -1.80
N TRP A 108 -6.61 0.49 -2.77
CA TRP A 108 -7.72 1.42 -2.95
C TRP A 108 -7.93 1.82 -4.41
N ASP A 109 -9.17 2.16 -4.73
CA ASP A 109 -9.57 2.65 -6.06
C ASP A 109 -9.44 4.17 -6.13
N ASP A 110 -8.68 4.65 -7.12
CA ASP A 110 -8.59 6.06 -7.48
C ASP A 110 -9.23 6.29 -8.85
N GLY A 111 -10.55 6.45 -8.86
CA GLY A 111 -11.30 6.75 -10.08
C GLY A 111 -11.20 5.64 -11.14
N GLY A 112 -11.22 4.38 -10.71
CA GLY A 112 -11.06 3.21 -11.57
C GLY A 112 -9.63 2.70 -11.71
N GLN A 113 -8.64 3.42 -11.15
CA GLN A 113 -7.25 2.95 -11.09
C GLN A 113 -6.94 2.39 -9.70
N THR A 114 -6.60 1.11 -9.62
CA THR A 114 -6.16 0.51 -8.35
C THR A 114 -4.78 1.00 -7.97
N LYS A 115 -4.63 1.39 -6.70
CA LYS A 115 -3.38 1.78 -6.06
C LYS A 115 -3.11 0.93 -4.82
N VAL A 116 -1.85 0.68 -4.56
CA VAL A 116 -1.38 0.06 -3.32
C VAL A 116 -0.43 1.03 -2.62
N THR A 117 -0.75 1.40 -1.39
CA THR A 117 0.00 2.36 -0.59
C THR A 117 0.49 1.71 0.71
N TYR A 118 1.74 1.95 1.09
CA TYR A 118 2.32 1.49 2.34
C TYR A 118 3.27 2.53 2.93
N ASN A 119 3.56 2.45 4.24
CA ASN A 119 4.54 3.33 4.87
C ASN A 119 5.96 2.97 4.40
N ASP A 120 6.76 3.96 3.98
CA ASP A 120 8.18 3.76 3.75
C ASP A 120 8.86 3.33 5.06
N PRO A 121 9.50 2.15 5.13
CA PRO A 121 10.20 1.71 6.34
C PRO A 121 11.29 2.70 6.79
N GLN A 122 11.93 3.41 5.86
CA GLN A 122 12.93 4.42 6.20
C GLN A 122 12.28 5.63 6.88
N TYR A 123 11.07 6.02 6.46
CA TYR A 123 10.28 7.03 7.15
C TYR A 123 9.93 6.60 8.59
N LEU A 124 9.50 5.34 8.78
CA LEU A 124 9.22 4.83 10.13
C LEU A 124 10.46 4.87 11.03
N ALA A 125 11.64 4.51 10.50
CA ALA A 125 12.87 4.60 11.25
C ALA A 125 13.18 6.04 11.68
N ARG A 126 13.05 7.02 10.77
CA ARG A 126 13.21 8.45 11.08
C ARG A 126 12.20 8.93 12.11
N ARG A 127 10.92 8.54 11.97
CA ARG A 127 9.82 8.92 12.88
C ARG A 127 10.06 8.45 14.31
N HIS A 128 10.69 7.28 14.48
CA HIS A 128 10.88 6.64 15.79
C HIS A 128 12.30 6.74 16.34
N GLY A 129 13.24 7.34 15.60
CA GLY A 129 14.65 7.45 16.02
C GLY A 129 15.38 6.12 16.01
N ILE A 130 15.05 5.22 15.06
CA ILE A 130 15.75 3.95 14.87
C ILE A 130 16.98 4.21 14.00
N GLU A 131 18.16 3.85 14.51
CA GLU A 131 19.45 3.99 13.84
C GLU A 131 20.09 2.61 13.61
N GLY A 132 20.96 2.48 12.61
CA GLY A 132 21.74 1.24 12.39
C GLY A 132 21.00 0.08 11.68
N GLU A 133 19.70 0.21 11.42
CA GLU A 133 18.86 -0.87 10.86
C GLU A 133 18.67 -0.80 9.32
N THR A 134 19.50 -0.04 8.60
CA THR A 134 19.31 0.26 7.16
C THR A 134 19.08 -0.99 6.29
N GLN A 135 19.85 -2.06 6.51
CA GLN A 135 19.71 -3.29 5.73
C GLN A 135 18.38 -3.98 5.98
N ARG A 136 17.92 -4.03 7.25
CA ARG A 136 16.63 -4.59 7.61
C ARG A 136 15.50 -3.79 7.00
N LEU A 137 15.56 -2.47 7.12
CA LEU A 137 14.55 -1.54 6.58
C LEU A 137 14.45 -1.64 5.05
N ASN A 138 15.58 -1.75 4.35
CA ASN A 138 15.60 -1.97 2.91
C ASN A 138 14.96 -3.29 2.52
N ARG A 139 15.21 -4.37 3.28
CA ARG A 139 14.58 -5.67 3.04
C ARG A 139 13.07 -5.62 3.26
N ILE A 140 12.61 -4.95 4.32
CA ILE A 140 11.17 -4.71 4.54
C ILE A 140 10.59 -3.95 3.36
N GLY A 141 11.24 -2.87 2.92
CA GLY A 141 10.77 -2.05 1.81
C GLY A 141 10.66 -2.83 0.51
N SER A 142 11.64 -3.69 0.21
CA SER A 142 11.61 -4.59 -0.95
C SER A 142 10.44 -5.55 -0.89
N VAL A 143 10.22 -6.22 0.24
CA VAL A 143 9.10 -7.17 0.39
C VAL A 143 7.75 -6.47 0.27
N LEU A 144 7.59 -5.27 0.85
CA LEU A 144 6.36 -4.50 0.71
C LEU A 144 6.13 -4.04 -0.74
N ASN A 145 7.19 -3.62 -1.43
CA ASN A 145 7.11 -3.30 -2.85
C ASN A 145 6.68 -4.54 -3.65
N ASP A 146 7.32 -5.68 -3.44
CA ASP A 146 7.04 -6.93 -4.16
C ASP A 146 5.59 -7.40 -3.95
N LEU A 147 5.06 -7.29 -2.73
CA LEU A 147 3.65 -7.53 -2.44
C LEU A 147 2.75 -6.51 -3.15
N ALA A 148 3.12 -5.24 -3.13
CA ALA A 148 2.33 -4.17 -3.73
C ALA A 148 2.25 -4.28 -5.26
N THR A 149 3.35 -4.63 -5.93
CA THR A 149 3.44 -4.75 -7.38
C THR A 149 3.12 -6.15 -7.91
N GLY A 150 3.08 -7.17 -7.06
CA GLY A 150 2.89 -8.56 -7.48
C GLY A 150 4.09 -9.16 -8.23
N THR A 151 5.28 -8.61 -8.03
CA THR A 151 6.51 -9.06 -8.70
C THR A 151 7.34 -10.02 -7.85
N GLY A 152 6.98 -10.21 -6.59
CA GLY A 152 7.69 -11.13 -5.69
C GLY A 152 7.39 -12.58 -6.02
N ASN A 153 8.39 -13.45 -5.87
CA ASN A 153 8.22 -14.88 -6.02
C ASN A 153 7.86 -15.50 -4.66
N PHE A 154 6.62 -15.29 -4.22
CA PHE A 154 6.14 -15.72 -2.89
C PHE A 154 5.59 -17.15 -2.86
N GLY A 155 5.84 -17.93 -3.92
CA GLY A 155 5.44 -19.33 -3.99
C GLY A 155 4.50 -19.60 -5.15
N ASP A 156 4.99 -19.43 -6.38
CA ASP A 156 4.52 -20.26 -7.49
C ASP A 156 4.60 -21.72 -7.02
N THR A 157 3.47 -22.27 -6.60
CA THR A 157 3.36 -23.70 -6.30
C THR A 157 3.68 -24.41 -7.63
N PRO A 158 4.74 -25.22 -7.73
CA PRO A 158 4.80 -26.15 -8.85
C PRO A 158 3.60 -27.07 -8.65
N THR A 159 2.59 -26.99 -9.54
CA THR A 159 1.59 -28.05 -9.71
C THR A 159 2.31 -29.31 -10.20
N GLY A 160 3.01 -29.97 -9.27
CA GLY A 160 3.66 -31.24 -9.46
C GLY A 160 3.11 -32.17 -8.41
N THR A 161 2.08 -32.93 -8.75
CA THR A 161 1.63 -34.07 -7.96
C THR A 161 2.77 -35.09 -7.91
N PRO A 162 3.37 -35.40 -6.74
CA PRO A 162 4.14 -36.62 -6.60
C PRO A 162 3.13 -37.72 -6.30
N THR A 163 2.63 -38.38 -7.34
CA THR A 163 2.01 -39.70 -7.18
C THR A 163 3.15 -40.67 -6.90
N ASP A 164 3.48 -40.88 -5.64
CA ASP A 164 4.18 -42.08 -5.23
C ASP A 164 3.57 -42.59 -3.93
N THR A 165 2.53 -43.40 -4.10
CA THR A 165 1.97 -44.24 -3.05
C THR A 165 2.93 -45.41 -2.84
N PRO A 166 3.60 -45.55 -1.69
CA PRO A 166 4.27 -46.80 -1.40
C PRO A 166 3.20 -47.85 -1.07
N SER A 167 3.16 -48.90 -1.89
CA SER A 167 2.35 -50.09 -1.68
C SER A 167 2.76 -50.81 -0.37
N PRO A 168 1.84 -51.30 0.48
CA PRO A 168 2.21 -52.01 1.69
C PRO A 168 2.52 -53.48 1.39
N GLY A 169 3.76 -53.89 1.71
CA GLY A 169 4.12 -55.28 1.98
C GLY A 169 5.20 -55.88 1.08
N GLN A 170 6.41 -56.02 1.61
CA GLN A 170 7.08 -57.30 1.91
C GLN A 170 8.15 -57.09 2.98
#